data_AF-A0AAF0M4Q5-F1
#
_entry.id   AF-A0AAF0M4Q5-F1
#
_cell.length_a   1.000
_cell.length_b   1.000
_cell.length_c   1.000
_cell.angle_alpha   90.00
_cell.angle_beta   90.00
_cell.angle_gamma   90.00
#
_symmetry.space_group_name_H-M   'P 1'
#
loop_
_entity.id
_entity.type
_entity.pdbx_description
1 polymer ?
#
loop_
_entity_poly.entity_id
_entity_poly.type
_entity_poly.pdbx_seq_one_letter_code
_entity_poly.pdbx_strand_id
1 'polypeptide(L)'
;MDGIDGRVRNAVDVWLRWLPRWQIGTARPRTRICRRCTGSPIAAAAGFGPDVPHPVQHALIGRMSAIVEDAVDDYTAKNLPLLQRELERAAARKRRSGYQPAEGLSPEFQGLDIDPQPEPGEPFLFTLGELAGTGADAQEPREPLSDEAKAALRHEIELSDEAARSTGTAVCLALLDHRERIAEAVERLVEPQIAALVSDMFRGLDGPDEGPRGGLF
;
A
#
# COMPACT_ATOMS: atom_id res chain seq x y z
N MET A 1 4.30 22.07 16.48
CA MET A 1 3.01 21.58 15.93
C MET A 1 3.17 20.06 15.79
N ASP A 2 3.49 19.36 16.88
CA ASP A 2 4.19 18.07 16.79
C ASP A 2 3.29 16.94 17.33
N GLY A 3 2.00 17.01 16.98
CA GLY A 3 0.99 16.01 17.31
C GLY A 3 0.50 15.28 16.06
N ILE A 4 -0.29 14.21 16.27
CA ILE A 4 -0.88 13.42 15.19
C ILE A 4 -1.66 14.29 14.20
N ASP A 5 -2.41 15.29 14.66
CA ASP A 5 -3.16 16.22 13.79
C ASP A 5 -2.26 16.98 12.81
N GLY A 6 -1.08 17.41 13.27
CA GLY A 6 -0.10 18.09 12.43
C GLY A 6 0.50 17.17 11.37
N ARG A 7 0.82 15.92 11.75
CA ARG A 7 1.33 14.90 10.82
C ARG A 7 0.29 14.52 9.77
N VAL A 8 -0.96 14.30 10.19
CA VAL A 8 -2.09 13.98 9.31
C VAL A 8 -2.35 15.13 8.34
N ARG A 9 -2.42 16.38 8.82
CA ARG A 9 -2.55 17.57 7.97
C ARG A 9 -1.45 17.64 6.91
N ASN A 10 -0.19 17.47 7.31
CA ASN A 10 0.94 17.51 6.39
C ASN A 10 0.82 16.39 5.33
N ALA A 11 0.49 15.18 5.74
CA ALA A 11 0.34 14.06 4.82
C ALA A 11 -0.83 14.25 3.84
N VAL A 12 -1.94 14.85 4.27
CA VAL A 12 -3.03 15.29 3.38
C VAL A 12 -2.52 16.35 2.41
N ASP A 13 -1.77 17.35 2.86
CA ASP A 13 -1.22 18.40 1.99
C ASP A 13 -0.25 17.82 0.93
N VAL A 14 0.56 16.84 1.32
CA VAL A 14 1.45 16.11 0.38
C VAL A 14 0.62 15.35 -0.65
N TRP A 15 -0.45 14.66 -0.23
CA TRP A 15 -1.35 13.95 -1.14
C TRP A 15 -2.06 14.90 -2.11
N LEU A 16 -2.56 16.05 -1.62
CA LEU A 16 -3.19 17.09 -2.44
C LEU A 16 -2.22 17.68 -3.47
N ARG A 17 -0.94 17.87 -3.13
CA ARG A 17 0.10 18.31 -4.09
C ARG A 17 0.44 17.25 -5.14
N TRP A 18 0.26 15.98 -4.81
CA TRP A 18 0.50 14.86 -5.73
C TRP A 18 -0.68 14.65 -6.69
N LEU A 19 -1.92 14.80 -6.22
CA LEU A 19 -3.13 14.44 -6.96
C LEU A 19 -3.23 15.02 -8.39
N PRO A 20 -2.86 16.28 -8.67
CA PRO A 20 -2.88 16.82 -10.05
C PRO A 20 -1.97 16.11 -11.04
N ARG A 21 -0.97 15.35 -10.56
CA ARG A 21 -0.05 14.55 -11.39
C ARG A 21 -0.59 13.15 -11.66
N TRP A 22 -1.62 12.72 -10.94
CA TRP A 22 -2.26 11.45 -11.19
C TRP A 22 -3.13 11.53 -12.43
N GLN A 23 -3.02 10.52 -13.29
CA GLN A 23 -3.77 10.39 -14.52
C GLN A 23 -4.36 8.99 -14.64
N ILE A 24 -5.58 8.90 -15.16
CA ILE A 24 -6.20 7.61 -15.50
C ILE A 24 -5.30 6.85 -16.49
N GLY A 25 -5.11 5.54 -16.24
CA GLY A 25 -4.30 4.67 -17.09
C GLY A 25 -2.79 4.66 -16.81
N THR A 26 -2.29 5.57 -15.97
CA THR A 26 -0.85 5.58 -15.61
C THR A 26 -0.49 4.52 -14.55
N ALA A 27 -1.47 4.01 -13.81
CA ALA A 27 -1.28 2.93 -12.87
C ALA A 27 -1.54 1.57 -13.53
N ARG A 28 -0.64 0.60 -13.31
CA ARG A 28 -0.82 -0.78 -13.79
C ARG A 28 -2.10 -1.38 -13.18
N PRO A 29 -3.00 -1.98 -13.98
CA PRO A 29 -4.17 -2.64 -13.43
C PRO A 29 -3.76 -3.81 -12.54
N ARG A 30 -4.42 -3.93 -11.39
CA ARG A 30 -4.20 -5.04 -10.45
C ARG A 30 -5.23 -6.14 -10.72
N THR A 31 -4.77 -7.38 -10.76
CA THR A 31 -5.64 -8.57 -10.90
C THR A 31 -6.22 -9.03 -9.55
N ARG A 32 -5.66 -8.57 -8.42
CA ARG A 32 -6.08 -8.93 -7.06
C ARG A 32 -6.55 -7.70 -6.28
N ILE A 33 -7.52 -7.92 -5.40
CA ILE A 33 -8.04 -6.91 -4.46
C ILE A 33 -6.94 -6.50 -3.47
N CYS A 34 -6.81 -5.20 -3.23
CA CYS A 34 -5.83 -4.68 -2.28
C CYS A 34 -6.27 -4.93 -0.83
N ARG A 35 -5.56 -5.78 -0.10
CA ARG A 35 -5.84 -6.05 1.33
C ARG A 35 -5.62 -4.84 2.25
N ARG A 36 -4.83 -3.85 1.83
CA ARG A 36 -4.54 -2.62 2.59
C ARG A 36 -5.66 -1.59 2.48
N CYS A 37 -6.28 -1.47 1.31
CA CYS A 37 -7.30 -0.44 1.04
C CYS A 37 -8.71 -0.96 1.26
N THR A 38 -8.97 -2.23 0.95
CA THR A 38 -10.31 -2.83 1.06
C THR A 38 -10.70 -2.94 2.53
N GLY A 39 -11.83 -2.33 2.91
CA GLY A 39 -12.28 -2.29 4.29
C GLY A 39 -11.38 -1.47 5.23
N SER A 40 -10.49 -0.63 4.69
CA SER A 40 -9.58 0.17 5.50
C SER A 40 -10.36 1.21 6.32
N PRO A 41 -10.16 1.29 7.65
CA PRO A 41 -10.76 2.35 8.46
C PRO A 41 -10.28 3.74 8.02
N ILE A 42 -9.06 3.83 7.47
CA ILE A 42 -8.50 5.07 6.92
C ILE A 42 -9.28 5.51 5.66
N ALA A 43 -9.66 4.58 4.78
CA ALA A 43 -10.47 4.90 3.61
C ALA A 43 -11.85 5.45 4.01
N ALA A 44 -12.48 4.81 5.00
CA ALA A 44 -13.75 5.27 5.57
C ALA A 44 -13.60 6.64 6.25
N ALA A 45 -12.53 6.85 7.03
CA ALA A 45 -12.23 8.13 7.66
C ALA A 45 -11.96 9.25 6.63
N ALA A 46 -11.31 8.94 5.50
CA ALA A 46 -11.11 9.88 4.40
C ALA A 46 -12.39 10.25 3.65
N GLY A 47 -13.47 9.47 3.82
CA GLY A 47 -14.74 9.69 3.12
C GLY A 47 -14.72 9.24 1.66
N PHE A 48 -13.85 8.30 1.29
CA PHE A 48 -13.81 7.81 -0.08
C PHE A 48 -15.06 7.00 -0.45
N GLY A 49 -15.70 7.40 -1.54
CA GLY A 49 -16.77 6.64 -2.19
C GLY A 49 -16.26 5.43 -2.98
N PRO A 50 -17.17 4.53 -3.43
CA PRO A 50 -16.83 3.34 -4.23
C PRO A 50 -16.21 3.66 -5.61
N ASP A 51 -16.43 4.88 -6.07
CA ASP A 51 -16.10 5.48 -7.36
C ASP A 51 -14.74 6.19 -7.37
N VAL A 52 -14.12 6.39 -6.20
CA VAL A 52 -12.76 6.94 -6.12
C VAL A 52 -11.75 5.88 -6.61
N PRO A 53 -10.91 6.16 -7.62
CA PRO A 53 -9.97 5.19 -8.16
C PRO A 53 -9.00 4.63 -7.13
N HIS A 54 -8.75 3.33 -7.18
CA HIS A 54 -7.89 2.63 -6.22
C HIS A 54 -6.51 3.30 -6.01
N PRO A 55 -5.77 3.73 -7.06
CA PRO A 55 -4.46 4.38 -6.86
C PRO A 55 -4.54 5.69 -6.06
N VAL A 56 -5.63 6.44 -6.22
CA VAL A 56 -5.89 7.69 -5.49
C VAL A 56 -6.10 7.38 -4.00
N GLN A 57 -6.93 6.39 -3.69
CA GLN A 57 -7.15 5.93 -2.31
C GLN A 57 -5.86 5.38 -1.69
N HIS A 58 -5.17 4.51 -2.43
CA HIS A 58 -3.95 3.85 -1.97
C HIS A 58 -2.85 4.85 -1.60
N ALA A 59 -2.71 5.91 -2.39
CA ALA A 59 -1.74 6.97 -2.13
C ALA A 59 -2.00 7.69 -0.80
N LEU A 60 -3.25 7.96 -0.43
CA LEU A 60 -3.57 8.58 0.87
C LEU A 60 -3.40 7.59 2.02
N ILE A 61 -3.95 6.38 1.87
CA ILE A 61 -3.91 5.32 2.89
C ILE A 61 -2.47 4.93 3.24
N GLY A 62 -1.58 4.85 2.25
CA GLY A 62 -0.16 4.58 2.48
C GLY A 62 0.49 5.63 3.37
N ARG A 63 0.24 6.92 3.11
CA ARG A 63 0.80 8.02 3.94
C ARG A 63 0.26 8.03 5.36
N MET A 64 -1.04 7.78 5.53
CA MET A 64 -1.64 7.68 6.87
C MET A 64 -1.11 6.47 7.63
N SER A 65 -0.92 5.34 6.96
CA SER A 65 -0.34 4.15 7.58
C SER A 65 1.12 4.37 7.99
N ALA A 66 1.91 5.09 7.18
CA ALA A 66 3.29 5.42 7.52
C ALA A 66 3.37 6.25 8.82
N ILE A 67 2.41 7.14 9.08
CA ILE A 67 2.32 7.87 10.35
C ILE A 67 2.16 6.91 11.53
N VAL A 68 1.29 5.89 11.38
CA VAL A 68 1.06 4.86 12.41
C VAL A 68 2.29 3.99 12.60
N GLU A 69 2.88 3.50 11.50
CA GLU A 69 4.10 2.69 11.50
C GLU A 69 5.24 3.43 12.23
N ASP A 70 5.55 4.67 11.84
CA ASP A 70 6.58 5.48 12.49
C ASP A 70 6.33 5.69 13.98
N ALA A 71 5.07 5.91 14.38
CA ALA A 71 4.72 6.14 15.79
C ALA A 71 4.83 4.86 16.63
N VAL A 72 4.48 3.71 16.04
CA VAL A 72 4.62 2.40 16.68
C VAL A 72 6.09 2.01 16.80
N ASP A 73 6.90 2.30 15.78
CA ASP A 73 8.35 2.10 15.82
C ASP A 73 8.99 2.94 16.93
N ASP A 74 8.62 4.23 17.01
CA ASP A 74 9.04 5.13 18.08
C ASP A 74 8.63 4.63 19.48
N TYR A 75 7.40 4.14 19.61
CA TYR A 75 6.89 3.58 20.87
C TYR A 75 7.66 2.31 21.25
N THR A 76 7.88 1.42 20.29
CA THR A 76 8.60 0.16 20.47
C THR A 76 10.03 0.40 20.92
N ALA A 77 10.75 1.31 20.24
CA ALA A 77 12.13 1.66 20.58
C ALA A 77 12.27 2.25 21.99
N LYS A 78 11.27 3.02 22.46
CA LYS A 78 11.30 3.69 23.76
C LYS A 78 10.83 2.80 24.92
N ASN A 79 9.87 1.90 24.67
CA ASN A 79 9.14 1.22 25.74
C ASN A 79 9.27 -0.31 25.74
N LEU A 80 9.66 -0.93 24.62
CA LEU A 80 9.58 -2.38 24.40
C LEU A 80 10.96 -2.97 24.04
N PRO A 81 11.90 -3.03 25.00
CA PRO A 81 13.30 -3.35 24.72
C PRO A 81 13.52 -4.80 24.27
N LEU A 82 12.70 -5.77 24.71
CA LEU A 82 12.85 -7.15 24.26
C LEU A 82 12.37 -7.31 22.82
N LEU A 83 11.22 -6.73 22.49
CA LEU A 83 10.66 -6.71 21.14
C LEU A 83 11.59 -5.96 20.18
N GLN A 84 12.06 -4.77 20.56
CA GLN A 84 13.00 -3.98 19.77
C GLN A 84 14.25 -4.80 19.42
N ARG A 85 14.85 -5.48 20.41
CA ARG A 85 16.03 -6.32 20.19
C ARG A 85 15.73 -7.49 19.24
N GLU A 86 14.56 -8.11 19.33
CA GLU A 86 14.17 -9.19 18.42
C GLU A 86 13.90 -8.68 16.99
N LEU A 87 13.31 -7.48 16.84
CA LEU A 87 13.14 -6.82 15.55
C LEU A 87 14.48 -6.47 14.91
N GLU A 88 15.43 -5.92 15.67
CA GLU A 88 16.78 -5.63 15.19
C GLU A 88 17.54 -6.89 14.77
N ARG A 89 17.40 -7.97 15.54
CA ARG A 89 17.95 -9.30 15.18
C ARG A 89 17.31 -9.82 13.90
N ALA A 90 16.00 -9.70 13.73
CA ALA A 90 15.31 -10.10 12.51
C ALA A 90 15.75 -9.27 11.30
N ALA A 91 15.88 -7.96 11.45
CA ALA A 91 16.38 -7.07 10.41
C ALA A 91 17.84 -7.37 10.04
N ALA A 92 18.70 -7.68 11.02
CA ALA A 92 20.08 -8.09 10.79
C ALA A 92 20.16 -9.41 10.02
N ARG A 93 19.29 -10.38 10.35
CA ARG A 93 19.19 -11.63 9.58
C ARG A 93 18.74 -11.36 8.15
N LYS A 94 17.69 -10.55 7.95
CA LYS A 94 17.19 -10.20 6.61
C LYS A 94 18.28 -9.57 5.75
N ARG A 95 19.09 -8.66 6.30
CA ARG A 95 20.25 -8.05 5.60
C ARG A 95 21.30 -9.08 5.16
N ARG A 96 21.39 -10.22 5.84
CA ARG A 96 22.30 -11.33 5.52
C ARG A 96 21.63 -12.45 4.70
N SER A 97 20.33 -12.33 4.41
CA SER A 97 19.55 -13.34 3.69
C SER A 97 19.75 -13.29 2.17
N GLY A 98 20.84 -12.70 1.67
CA GLY A 98 21.17 -12.65 0.25
C GLY A 98 20.18 -11.83 -0.58
N TYR A 99 20.12 -12.12 -1.88
CA TYR A 99 19.19 -11.45 -2.80
C TYR A 99 17.72 -11.72 -2.42
N GLN A 100 16.90 -10.66 -2.37
CA GLN A 100 15.47 -10.73 -2.07
C GLN A 100 14.68 -10.09 -3.23
N PRO A 101 14.07 -10.87 -4.13
CA PRO A 101 13.44 -10.35 -5.34
C PRO A 101 12.27 -9.37 -5.08
N ALA A 102 11.62 -9.49 -3.92
CA ALA A 102 10.51 -8.63 -3.52
C ALA A 102 10.92 -7.39 -2.70
N GLU A 103 12.20 -7.25 -2.35
CA GLU A 103 12.68 -6.17 -1.49
C GLU A 103 13.00 -4.90 -2.30
N GLY A 104 12.70 -3.72 -1.74
CA GLY A 104 12.96 -2.44 -2.40
C GLY A 104 12.01 -2.13 -3.58
N LEU A 105 11.01 -2.97 -3.81
CA LEU A 105 9.97 -2.72 -4.81
C LEU A 105 9.08 -1.55 -4.38
N SER A 106 8.75 -0.68 -5.33
CA SER A 106 7.74 0.35 -5.11
C SER A 106 6.39 -0.29 -4.71
N PRO A 107 5.53 0.40 -3.94
CA PRO A 107 4.28 -0.16 -3.43
C PRO A 107 3.37 -0.79 -4.49
N GLU A 108 3.38 -0.26 -5.72
CA GLU A 108 2.61 -0.77 -6.86
C GLU A 108 3.05 -2.16 -7.35
N PHE A 109 4.27 -2.59 -7.03
CA PHE A 109 4.82 -3.90 -7.40
C PHE A 109 4.78 -4.91 -6.26
N GLN A 110 4.35 -4.52 -5.05
CA GLN A 110 4.23 -5.43 -3.91
C GLN A 110 3.15 -6.50 -4.15
N GLY A 111 3.56 -7.78 -4.06
CA GLY A 111 2.67 -8.94 -4.16
C GLY A 111 2.28 -9.35 -5.57
N LEU A 112 2.94 -8.80 -6.59
CA LEU A 112 2.93 -9.35 -7.95
C LEU A 112 3.69 -10.67 -7.98
N ASP A 113 3.30 -11.57 -8.89
CA ASP A 113 4.09 -12.75 -9.18
C ASP A 113 5.41 -12.30 -9.81
N ILE A 114 6.51 -12.74 -9.20
CA ILE A 114 7.86 -12.26 -9.54
C ILE A 114 8.33 -12.95 -10.82
N ASP A 115 7.90 -14.19 -11.00
CA ASP A 115 8.26 -15.03 -12.12
C ASP A 115 7.02 -15.36 -12.98
N PRO A 116 7.17 -15.37 -14.31
CA PRO A 116 6.12 -15.83 -15.22
C PRO A 116 5.86 -17.34 -15.06
N GLN A 117 4.62 -17.77 -15.34
CA GLN A 117 4.30 -19.19 -15.41
C GLN A 117 4.97 -19.81 -16.65
N PRO A 118 5.72 -20.91 -16.52
CA PRO A 118 6.40 -21.53 -17.64
C PRO A 118 5.40 -22.17 -18.62
N GLU A 119 5.60 -21.96 -19.92
CA GLU A 119 4.81 -22.63 -20.95
C GLU A 119 5.47 -23.96 -21.37
N PRO A 120 4.66 -24.99 -21.74
CA PRO A 120 5.21 -26.26 -22.22
C PRO A 120 6.10 -26.07 -23.46
N GLY A 121 7.40 -26.35 -23.32
CA GLY A 121 8.40 -26.21 -24.38
C GLY A 121 9.28 -24.97 -24.30
N GLU A 122 8.97 -24.02 -23.40
CA GLU A 122 9.77 -22.81 -23.15
C GLU A 122 10.17 -22.69 -21.66
N PRO A 123 10.95 -23.65 -21.11
CA PRO A 123 11.43 -23.54 -19.74
C PRO A 123 12.46 -22.40 -19.62
N PHE A 124 12.34 -21.61 -18.57
CA PHE A 124 13.37 -20.63 -18.19
C PHE A 124 14.65 -21.35 -17.76
N LEU A 125 15.82 -20.73 -17.98
CA LEU A 125 17.09 -21.22 -17.46
C LEU A 125 17.21 -21.04 -15.95
N PHE A 126 16.64 -19.95 -15.42
CA PHE A 126 16.46 -19.68 -14.00
C PHE A 126 15.32 -18.69 -13.78
N THR A 127 14.78 -18.64 -12.57
CA THR A 127 13.77 -17.67 -12.13
C THR A 127 14.33 -16.69 -11.09
N LEU A 128 13.75 -15.50 -10.94
CA LEU A 128 14.15 -14.55 -9.89
C LEU A 128 13.88 -15.13 -8.50
N GLY A 129 12.81 -15.90 -8.36
CA GLY A 129 12.50 -16.69 -7.16
C GLY A 129 13.59 -17.72 -6.84
N GLU A 130 14.16 -18.38 -7.85
CA GLU A 130 15.31 -19.30 -7.68
C GLU A 130 16.59 -18.58 -7.25
N LEU A 131 16.75 -17.31 -7.62
CA LEU A 131 17.88 -16.49 -7.17
C LEU A 131 17.69 -15.98 -5.73
N ALA A 132 16.51 -16.12 -5.13
CA ALA A 132 16.28 -15.67 -3.76
C ALA A 132 17.21 -16.39 -2.79
N GLY A 133 17.86 -15.64 -1.90
CA GLY A 133 18.84 -16.19 -0.95
C GLY A 133 20.24 -16.42 -1.53
N THR A 134 20.47 -16.18 -2.82
CA THR A 134 21.83 -16.21 -3.37
C THR A 134 22.71 -15.17 -2.67
N GLY A 135 23.92 -15.58 -2.28
CA GLY A 135 24.83 -14.77 -1.48
C GLY A 135 24.44 -14.63 -0.01
N ALA A 136 23.53 -15.47 0.50
CA ALA A 136 23.23 -15.50 1.93
C ALA A 136 24.41 -16.05 2.75
N ASP A 137 24.70 -15.39 3.88
CA ASP A 137 25.66 -15.90 4.85
C ASP A 137 25.07 -17.09 5.61
N ALA A 138 25.93 -18.04 6.01
CA ALA A 138 25.53 -19.11 6.92
C ALA A 138 25.00 -18.51 8.23
N GLN A 139 23.74 -18.80 8.56
CA GLN A 139 23.11 -18.34 9.80
C GLN A 139 23.26 -19.40 10.87
N GLU A 140 23.86 -19.04 12.01
CA GLU A 140 23.91 -19.91 13.17
C GLU A 140 22.49 -20.16 13.71
N PRO A 141 22.13 -21.43 14.02
CA PRO A 141 20.85 -21.75 14.63
C PRO A 141 20.67 -21.00 15.95
N ARG A 142 19.51 -20.37 16.11
CA ARG A 142 19.22 -19.56 17.30
C ARG A 142 19.05 -20.46 18.53
N GLU A 143 19.66 -20.07 19.64
CA GLU A 143 19.29 -20.64 20.94
C GLU A 143 17.80 -20.38 21.22
N PRO A 144 17.05 -21.41 21.68
CA PRO A 144 15.65 -21.25 22.05
C PRO A 144 15.48 -20.17 23.13
N LEU A 145 14.42 -19.35 23.04
CA LEU A 145 14.03 -18.48 24.15
C LEU A 145 13.61 -19.34 25.35
N SER A 146 13.94 -18.90 26.57
CA SER A 146 13.31 -19.43 27.77
C SER A 146 11.82 -19.13 27.76
N ASP A 147 11.03 -19.87 28.54
CA ASP A 147 9.59 -19.69 28.57
C ASP A 147 9.19 -18.34 29.18
N GLU A 148 9.97 -17.84 30.15
CA GLU A 148 9.83 -16.49 30.70
C GLU A 148 10.08 -15.43 29.62
N ALA A 149 11.13 -15.58 28.81
CA ALA A 149 11.44 -14.65 27.74
C ALA A 149 10.36 -14.66 26.64
N LYS A 150 9.77 -15.83 26.33
CA LYS A 150 8.61 -15.93 25.42
C LYS A 150 7.36 -15.26 25.99
N ALA A 151 7.12 -15.39 27.30
CA ALA A 151 5.97 -14.76 27.96
C ALA A 151 6.12 -13.22 27.96
N ALA A 152 7.30 -12.72 28.31
CA ALA A 152 7.61 -11.29 28.27
C ALA A 152 7.50 -10.71 26.85
N LEU A 153 8.01 -11.42 25.84
CA LEU A 153 7.91 -10.98 24.44
C LEU A 153 6.45 -10.93 23.95
N ARG A 154 5.62 -11.90 24.32
CA ARG A 154 4.18 -11.88 23.99
C ARG A 154 3.50 -10.65 24.59
N HIS A 155 3.82 -10.32 25.84
CA HIS A 155 3.29 -9.13 26.48
C HIS A 155 3.74 -7.83 25.78
N GLU A 156 5.01 -7.71 25.39
CA GLU A 156 5.47 -6.53 24.64
C GLU A 156 4.82 -6.43 23.25
N ILE A 157 4.55 -7.55 22.57
CA ILE A 157 3.78 -7.58 21.31
C ILE A 157 2.37 -7.04 21.53
N GLU A 158 1.68 -7.47 22.60
CA GLU A 158 0.34 -6.98 22.94
C GLU A 158 0.33 -5.46 23.18
N LEU A 159 1.35 -4.93 23.86
CA LEU A 159 1.51 -3.49 24.09
C LEU A 159 1.77 -2.72 22.77
N SER A 160 2.57 -3.29 21.86
CA SER A 160 2.78 -2.72 20.53
C SER A 160 1.49 -2.68 19.71
N ASP A 161 0.68 -3.75 19.76
CA ASP A 161 -0.61 -3.81 19.07
C ASP A 161 -1.63 -2.81 19.65
N GLU A 162 -1.60 -2.57 20.96
CA GLU A 162 -2.40 -1.52 21.58
C GLU A 162 -1.97 -0.12 21.15
N ALA A 163 -0.66 0.15 21.09
CA ALA A 163 -0.11 1.41 20.59
C ALA A 163 -0.51 1.64 19.12
N ALA A 164 -0.46 0.60 18.28
CA ALA A 164 -0.89 0.65 16.89
C ALA A 164 -2.38 0.97 16.75
N ARG A 165 -3.24 0.31 17.55
CA ARG A 165 -4.69 0.59 17.56
C ARG A 165 -4.98 2.02 18.00
N SER A 166 -4.41 2.45 19.13
CA SER A 166 -4.62 3.80 19.68
C SER A 166 -4.19 4.89 18.68
N THR A 167 -3.00 4.75 18.10
CA THR A 167 -2.48 5.69 17.10
C THR A 167 -3.31 5.66 15.82
N GLY A 168 -3.70 4.47 15.34
CA GLY A 168 -4.55 4.33 14.16
C GLY A 168 -5.91 5.00 14.35
N THR A 169 -6.52 4.88 15.53
CA THR A 169 -7.75 5.60 15.89
C THR A 169 -7.53 7.11 15.87
N ALA A 170 -6.46 7.61 16.49
CA ALA A 170 -6.14 9.03 16.49
C ALA A 170 -5.94 9.59 15.07
N VAL A 171 -5.23 8.85 14.21
CA VAL A 171 -5.06 9.22 12.79
C VAL A 171 -6.40 9.27 12.07
N CYS A 172 -7.28 8.28 12.28
CA CYS A 172 -8.60 8.28 11.65
C CYS A 172 -9.46 9.45 12.12
N LEU A 173 -9.44 9.78 13.42
CA LEU A 173 -10.18 10.92 13.97
C LEU A 173 -9.67 12.24 13.40
N ALA A 174 -8.36 12.46 13.39
CA ALA A 174 -7.75 13.66 12.81
C ALA A 174 -8.05 13.79 11.30
N LEU A 175 -8.19 12.68 10.58
CA LEU A 175 -8.51 12.68 9.16
C LEU A 175 -9.95 13.13 8.87
N LEU A 176 -10.87 13.01 9.84
CA LEU A 176 -12.25 13.48 9.69
C LEU A 176 -12.32 14.99 9.38
N ASP A 177 -11.44 15.77 10.01
CA ASP A 177 -11.32 17.24 9.82
C ASP A 177 -10.80 17.63 8.43
N HIS A 178 -10.46 16.66 7.59
CA HIS A 178 -9.95 16.88 6.23
C HIS A 178 -10.84 16.27 5.14
N ARG A 179 -11.98 15.66 5.50
CA ARG A 179 -12.90 15.04 4.55
C ARG A 179 -13.35 15.97 3.44
N GLU A 180 -13.77 17.19 3.78
CA GLU A 180 -14.24 18.17 2.79
C GLU A 180 -13.14 18.54 1.79
N ARG A 181 -11.92 18.77 2.29
CA ARG A 181 -10.75 19.09 1.45
C ARG A 181 -10.38 17.94 0.51
N ILE A 182 -10.52 16.70 0.99
CA ILE A 182 -10.27 15.50 0.20
C ILE A 182 -11.35 15.36 -0.88
N ALA A 183 -12.63 15.50 -0.51
CA ALA A 183 -13.77 15.40 -1.42
C ALA A 183 -13.69 16.45 -2.53
N GLU A 184 -13.46 17.72 -2.19
CA GLU A 184 -13.31 18.82 -3.16
C GLU A 184 -12.18 18.53 -4.16
N ALA A 185 -11.06 17.98 -3.69
CA ALA A 185 -9.94 17.64 -4.55
C ALA A 185 -10.25 16.47 -5.49
N VAL A 186 -11.00 15.46 -5.02
CA VAL A 186 -11.47 14.35 -5.85
C VAL A 186 -12.44 14.85 -6.92
N GLU A 187 -13.46 15.61 -6.53
CA GLU A 187 -14.45 16.18 -7.45
C GLU A 187 -13.77 17.04 -8.53
N ARG A 188 -12.80 17.86 -8.15
CA ARG A 188 -12.13 18.78 -9.08
C ARG A 188 -11.09 18.13 -9.97
N LEU A 189 -10.37 17.10 -9.50
CA LEU A 189 -9.18 16.57 -10.19
C LEU A 189 -9.33 15.15 -10.71
N VAL A 190 -10.23 14.36 -10.13
CA VAL A 190 -10.37 12.93 -10.42
C VAL A 190 -11.63 12.67 -11.25
N GLU A 191 -12.78 13.17 -10.82
CA GLU A 191 -14.06 12.94 -11.51
C GLU A 191 -14.06 13.37 -12.98
N PRO A 192 -13.47 14.52 -13.39
CA PRO A 192 -13.45 14.92 -14.79
C PRO A 192 -12.69 13.94 -15.67
N GLN A 193 -11.65 13.30 -15.14
CA GLN A 193 -10.91 12.28 -15.86
C GLN A 193 -11.76 11.02 -16.06
N ILE A 194 -12.50 10.60 -15.03
CA ILE A 194 -13.40 9.44 -15.10
C ILE A 194 -14.50 9.70 -16.13
N ALA A 195 -15.12 10.89 -16.09
CA ALA A 195 -16.14 11.28 -17.04
C ALA A 195 -15.62 11.29 -18.49
N ALA A 196 -14.40 11.80 -18.71
CA ALA A 196 -13.76 11.77 -20.02
C ALA A 196 -13.53 10.33 -20.51
N LEU A 197 -12.98 9.46 -19.67
CA LEU A 197 -12.76 8.04 -20.02
C LEU A 197 -14.08 7.34 -20.41
N VAL A 198 -15.13 7.53 -19.59
CA VAL A 198 -16.43 6.92 -19.84
C VAL A 198 -17.06 7.47 -21.13
N SER A 199 -16.96 8.78 -21.37
CA SER A 199 -17.44 9.40 -22.60
C SER A 199 -16.73 8.86 -23.84
N ASP A 200 -15.41 8.68 -23.77
CA ASP A 200 -14.61 8.13 -24.86
C ASP A 200 -14.96 6.65 -25.11
N MET A 201 -15.25 5.88 -24.07
CA MET A 201 -15.73 4.50 -24.19
C MET A 201 -17.07 4.42 -24.94
N PHE A 202 -18.04 5.29 -24.62
CA PHE A 202 -19.31 5.33 -25.34
C PHE A 202 -19.14 5.74 -26.81
N ARG A 203 -18.31 6.73 -27.10
CA ARG A 203 -18.00 7.13 -28.49
C ARG A 203 -17.33 6.02 -29.31
N GLY A 204 -16.54 5.16 -28.68
CA GLY A 204 -15.96 3.98 -29.33
C GLY A 204 -16.96 2.86 -29.60
N LEU A 205 -18.09 2.83 -28.89
CA LEU A 205 -19.17 1.86 -29.06
C LEU A 205 -20.22 2.33 -30.08
N ASP A 206 -20.42 3.64 -30.22
CA ASP A 206 -21.23 4.27 -31.26
C ASP A 206 -20.43 4.32 -32.58
N GLY A 207 -20.05 3.14 -33.10
CA GLY A 207 -19.41 2.97 -34.41
C GLY A 207 -20.14 3.75 -35.52
N PRO A 208 -19.50 4.04 -36.66
CA PRO A 208 -20.06 4.95 -37.66
C PRO A 208 -21.47 4.48 -38.01
N ASP A 209 -22.44 5.36 -37.77
CA ASP A 209 -23.83 5.19 -38.14
C ASP A 209 -23.86 4.59 -39.55
N GLU A 210 -24.34 3.34 -39.70
CA GLU A 210 -24.57 2.76 -41.01
C GLU A 210 -25.69 3.58 -41.66
N GLY A 211 -25.32 4.72 -42.24
CA GLY A 211 -26.18 5.51 -43.09
C GLY A 211 -26.77 4.62 -44.18
N PRO A 212 -28.00 4.91 -44.65
CA PRO A 212 -28.74 4.00 -45.49
C PRO A 212 -27.89 3.66 -46.71
N ARG A 213 -27.62 2.35 -46.90
CA ARG A 213 -27.03 1.82 -48.13
C ARG A 213 -28.00 2.08 -49.28
N GLY A 214 -27.98 3.31 -49.78
CA GLY A 214 -28.69 3.73 -50.97
C GLY A 214 -27.96 3.18 -52.20
N GLY A 215 -28.67 2.33 -52.94
CA GLY A 215 -28.45 2.09 -54.36
C GLY A 215 -27.35 1.09 -54.72
N LEU A 216 -27.76 -0.11 -55.11
CA LEU A 216 -27.86 -0.49 -56.53
C LEU A 216 -28.17 -2.00 -56.59
N PHE A 217 -29.42 -2.31 -56.98
CA PHE A 217 -29.93 -3.34 -57.90
C PHE A 217 -31.39 -3.65 -57.56
#